data_AF-A0A137QJX4-F1
#
_entry.id   AF-A0A137QJX4-F1
#
_cell.length_a   1.000
_cell.length_b   1.000
_cell.length_c   1.000
_cell.angle_alpha   90.00
_cell.angle_beta   90.00
_cell.angle_gamma   90.00
#
_symmetry.space_group_name_H-M   'P 1'
#
loop_
_entity.id
_entity.type
_entity.pdbx_description
1 polymer ?
#
loop_
_entity_poly.entity_id
_entity_poly.type
_entity_poly.pdbx_seq_one_letter_code
_entity_poly.pdbx_strand_id
1 'polypeptide(L)'
;MGCSLQFSHWTIRILEANANLSASLCQHCWTWGHSSKSCHTKVPWCPLCGGPHYQDGHHAFAGCCKENSSQGIPKTPEGQPCPHPPQCLNCHQAHAATSKQCPFWCHRFDKDWLCSCY
;
A
#
# COMPACT_ATOMS: atom_id res chain seq x y z
N MET A 1 -20.06 10.73 -22.68
CA MET A 1 -21.40 11.05 -23.24
C MET A 1 -22.43 10.60 -22.21
N GLY A 2 -23.23 11.49 -21.61
CA GLY A 2 -24.15 11.12 -20.54
C GLY A 2 -25.45 10.47 -21.04
N CYS A 3 -26.03 9.57 -20.25
CA CYS A 3 -27.30 8.89 -20.56
C CYS A 3 -28.44 9.50 -19.71
N SER A 4 -29.65 9.60 -20.24
CA SER A 4 -30.81 10.09 -19.48
C SER A 4 -31.82 8.97 -19.27
N LEU A 5 -32.30 8.82 -18.04
CA LEU A 5 -33.39 7.90 -17.69
C LEU A 5 -34.65 8.72 -17.44
N GLN A 6 -35.74 8.35 -18.10
CA GLN A 6 -37.06 8.93 -17.86
C GLN A 6 -37.90 8.00 -17.00
N PHE A 7 -38.47 8.52 -15.92
CA PHE A 7 -39.42 7.83 -15.08
C PHE A 7 -40.64 8.73 -14.86
N SER A 8 -41.72 8.45 -15.60
CA SER A 8 -42.89 9.33 -15.69
C SER A 8 -42.48 10.75 -16.10
N HIS A 9 -42.82 11.77 -15.30
CA HIS A 9 -42.44 13.17 -15.54
C HIS A 9 -41.02 13.52 -15.06
N TRP A 10 -40.30 12.60 -14.42
CA TRP A 10 -38.93 12.85 -13.97
C TRP A 10 -37.93 12.44 -15.02
N THR A 11 -36.98 13.33 -15.32
CA THR A 11 -35.82 13.02 -16.15
C THR A 11 -34.57 13.09 -15.28
N ILE A 12 -33.87 11.97 -15.13
CA ILE A 12 -32.61 11.86 -14.40
C ILE A 12 -31.48 11.81 -15.41
N ARG A 13 -30.52 12.73 -15.29
CA ARG A 13 -29.30 12.72 -16.10
C ARG A 13 -28.22 11.93 -15.37
N ILE A 14 -27.77 10.84 -15.96
CA ILE A 14 -26.57 10.13 -15.53
C ILE A 14 -25.39 10.81 -16.21
N LEU A 15 -24.65 11.57 -15.41
CA LEU A 15 -23.37 12.12 -15.83
C LEU A 15 -22.33 11.02 -15.71
N GLU A 16 -21.39 10.99 -16.66
CA GLU A 16 -20.24 10.11 -16.52
C GLU A 16 -19.44 10.56 -15.31
N ALA A 17 -19.22 9.63 -14.39
CA ALA A 17 -18.27 9.86 -13.32
C ALA A 17 -16.89 10.03 -13.98
N ASN A 18 -16.13 11.04 -13.54
CA ASN A 18 -14.70 11.03 -13.81
C ASN A 18 -14.17 9.66 -13.39
N ALA A 19 -13.41 9.00 -14.27
CA ALA A 19 -12.77 7.74 -13.95
C ALA A 19 -12.04 7.96 -12.62
N ASN A 20 -12.53 7.30 -11.57
CA ASN A 20 -11.98 7.40 -10.23
C ASN A 20 -10.70 6.57 -10.27
N LEU A 21 -9.67 7.12 -10.92
CA LEU A 21 -8.31 6.63 -10.91
C LEU A 21 -7.74 6.95 -9.53
N SER A 22 -8.40 6.47 -8.47
CA SER A 22 -7.77 6.34 -7.18
C SER A 22 -6.49 5.57 -7.46
N ALA A 23 -5.34 6.18 -7.21
CA ALA A 23 -4.12 5.43 -7.31
C ALA A 23 -4.26 4.29 -6.30
N SER A 24 -4.26 3.06 -6.79
CA SER A 24 -4.38 1.92 -5.89
C SER A 24 -3.09 1.84 -5.07
N LEU A 25 -3.20 1.42 -3.82
CA LEU A 25 -2.05 0.85 -3.13
C LEU A 25 -1.76 -0.50 -3.79
N CYS A 26 -0.66 -0.61 -4.52
CA CYS A 26 -0.26 -1.86 -5.14
C CYS A 26 -0.03 -2.92 -4.07
N GLN A 27 -0.68 -4.08 -4.15
CA GLN A 27 -0.53 -5.15 -3.17
C GLN A 27 0.76 -5.98 -3.38
N HIS A 28 1.54 -5.65 -4.41
CA HIS A 28 2.77 -6.36 -4.74
C HIS A 28 4.00 -5.60 -4.25
N CYS A 29 4.12 -4.31 -4.58
CA CYS A 29 5.23 -3.46 -4.12
C CYS A 29 4.85 -2.52 -2.97
N TRP A 30 3.57 -2.45 -2.58
CA TRP A 30 3.06 -1.58 -1.51
C TRP A 30 3.36 -0.08 -1.70
N THR A 31 3.50 0.33 -2.96
CA THR A 31 3.59 1.73 -3.33
C THR A 31 2.25 2.21 -3.90
N TRP A 32 1.93 3.47 -3.68
CA TRP A 32 0.81 4.12 -4.35
C TRP A 32 1.16 4.44 -5.81
N GLY A 33 0.16 4.76 -6.62
CA GLY A 33 0.34 5.22 -8.01
C GLY A 33 -0.15 4.23 -9.06
N HIS A 34 -0.29 2.94 -8.74
CA HIS A 34 -0.65 1.92 -9.71
C HIS A 34 -1.35 0.70 -9.08
N SER A 35 -2.09 -0.04 -9.91
CA SER A 35 -2.74 -1.28 -9.47
C SER A 35 -1.76 -2.46 -9.46
N SER A 36 -2.06 -3.51 -8.70
CA SER A 36 -1.26 -4.74 -8.73
C SER A 36 -1.17 -5.36 -10.14
N LYS A 37 -2.19 -5.17 -10.99
CA LYS A 37 -2.20 -5.69 -12.38
C LYS A 37 -1.20 -4.98 -13.30
N SER A 38 -0.91 -3.71 -13.01
CA SER A 38 0.04 -2.87 -13.75
C SER A 38 1.41 -2.78 -13.06
N CYS A 39 1.65 -3.58 -12.03
CA CYS A 39 2.92 -3.59 -11.31
C CYS A 39 3.97 -4.37 -12.09
N HIS A 40 5.14 -3.78 -12.30
CA HIS A 40 6.26 -4.43 -13.01
C HIS A 40 7.24 -5.14 -12.06
N THR A 41 7.01 -5.04 -10.75
CA THR A 41 7.88 -5.67 -9.75
C THR A 41 7.72 -7.19 -9.81
N LYS A 42 8.84 -7.90 -9.98
CA LYS A 42 8.89 -9.37 -10.12
C LYS A 42 8.75 -10.13 -8.80
N VAL A 43 9.08 -9.49 -7.69
CA VAL A 43 9.10 -10.08 -6.34
C VAL A 43 8.19 -9.24 -5.45
N PRO A 44 7.38 -9.84 -4.57
CA PRO A 44 6.62 -9.09 -3.58
C PRO A 44 7.54 -8.32 -2.63
N TRP A 45 7.05 -7.18 -2.14
CA TRP A 45 7.71 -6.42 -1.10
C TRP A 45 6.94 -6.58 0.22
N CYS A 46 7.67 -6.51 1.33
CA CYS A 46 7.08 -6.59 2.65
C CYS A 46 6.54 -5.20 3.03
N PRO A 47 5.26 -5.06 3.38
CA PRO A 47 4.69 -3.76 3.76
C PRO A 47 5.18 -3.26 5.13
N LEU A 48 5.85 -4.13 5.89
CA LEU A 48 6.40 -3.83 7.22
C LEU A 48 7.82 -3.27 7.15
N CYS A 49 8.71 -3.87 6.35
CA CYS A 49 10.13 -3.50 6.30
C CYS A 49 10.65 -3.12 4.92
N GLY A 50 9.83 -3.22 3.87
CA GLY A 50 10.27 -2.95 2.51
C GLY A 50 11.22 -3.98 1.90
N GLY A 51 11.43 -5.13 2.55
CA GLY A 51 12.26 -6.21 2.00
C GLY A 51 11.57 -7.02 0.89
N PRO A 52 12.32 -7.69 -0.01
CA PRO A 52 11.78 -8.46 -1.13
C PRO A 52 11.23 -9.84 -0.70
N HIS A 53 10.18 -9.83 0.12
CA HIS A 53 9.47 -11.01 0.62
C HIS A 53 8.01 -10.70 0.98
N TYR A 54 7.16 -11.72 1.05
CA TYR A 54 5.78 -11.57 1.54
C TYR A 54 5.74 -11.24 3.04
N GLN A 55 4.68 -10.58 3.49
CA GLN A 55 4.46 -10.29 4.91
C GLN A 55 4.47 -11.57 5.77
N ASP A 56 3.87 -12.66 5.30
CA ASP A 56 3.84 -13.94 6.02
C ASP A 56 5.24 -14.54 6.22
N GLY A 57 6.16 -14.27 5.29
CA GLY A 57 7.56 -14.69 5.38
C GLY A 57 8.44 -13.73 6.18
N HIS A 58 7.88 -12.68 6.80
CA HIS A 58 8.68 -11.60 7.37
C HIS A 58 9.70 -12.10 8.41
N HIS A 59 9.29 -12.93 9.37
CA HIS A 59 10.20 -13.45 10.39
C HIS A 59 11.28 -14.38 9.83
N ALA A 60 11.02 -15.03 8.69
CA ALA A 60 11.97 -15.95 8.06
C ALA A 60 13.02 -15.24 7.20
N PHE A 61 12.62 -14.18 6.50
CA PHE A 61 13.45 -13.55 5.46
C PHE A 61 13.96 -12.15 5.81
N ALA A 62 13.29 -11.43 6.72
CA ALA A 62 13.71 -10.09 7.07
C ALA A 62 14.99 -10.14 7.91
N GLY A 63 16.09 -9.58 7.39
CA GLY A 63 17.37 -9.54 8.10
C GLY A 63 17.29 -8.84 9.46
N CYS A 64 16.36 -7.90 9.63
CA CYS A 64 16.07 -7.21 10.89
C CYS A 64 15.38 -8.08 11.95
N CYS A 65 14.75 -9.19 11.55
CA CYS A 65 14.09 -10.16 12.45
C CYS A 65 14.80 -11.51 12.49
N LYS A 66 15.75 -11.73 11.57
CA LYS A 66 16.55 -12.95 11.51
C LYS A 66 17.44 -12.99 12.75
N GLU A 67 17.39 -14.13 13.45
CA GLU A 67 18.16 -14.41 14.65
C GLU A 67 19.63 -14.01 14.45
N ASN A 68 20.05 -12.95 15.14
CA ASN A 68 21.43 -12.48 15.09
C ASN A 68 22.15 -13.12 16.27
N SER A 69 22.67 -14.36 16.08
CA SER A 69 23.41 -15.09 17.12
C SER A 69 24.61 -14.30 17.65
N SER A 70 25.06 -13.25 16.94
CA SER A 70 26.15 -12.35 17.34
C SER A 70 25.75 -11.27 18.35
N GLN A 71 24.46 -10.98 18.55
CA GLN A 71 23.98 -9.90 19.43
C GLN A 71 23.11 -10.38 20.60
N GLY A 72 22.86 -11.69 20.72
CA GLY A 72 22.05 -12.24 21.82
C GLY A 72 20.59 -11.79 21.81
N ILE A 73 20.10 -11.26 20.68
CA ILE A 73 18.68 -10.88 20.55
C ILE A 73 17.89 -12.15 20.24
N PRO A 74 17.00 -12.59 21.14
CA PRO A 74 16.23 -13.80 20.94
C PRO A 74 15.32 -13.64 19.71
N LYS A 75 15.16 -14.73 18.95
CA LYS A 75 14.17 -14.83 17.89
C LYS A 75 12.82 -14.34 18.41
N THR A 76 12.24 -13.32 17.77
CA THR A 76 10.88 -12.88 18.10
C THR A 76 9.95 -14.08 17.99
N PRO A 77 9.29 -14.49 19.09
CA PRO A 77 8.36 -15.61 19.06
C PRO A 77 7.25 -15.37 18.03
N GLU A 78 6.75 -16.45 17.44
CA GLU A 78 5.63 -16.37 16.50
C GLU A 78 4.45 -15.66 17.19
N GLY A 79 3.93 -14.60 16.56
CA GLY A 79 2.85 -13.77 17.12
C GLY A 79 3.28 -12.59 18.01
N GLN A 80 4.58 -12.43 18.30
CA GLN A 80 5.08 -11.20 18.93
C GLN A 80 5.42 -10.14 17.86
N PRO A 81 5.20 -8.85 18.15
CA PRO A 81 5.53 -7.78 17.23
C PRO A 81 7.04 -7.73 16.95
N CYS A 82 7.41 -7.34 15.73
CA CYS A 82 8.80 -7.18 15.34
C CYS A 82 9.51 -6.17 16.29
N PRO A 83 10.80 -6.38 16.61
CA PRO A 83 11.53 -5.55 17.56
C PRO A 83 11.86 -4.16 16.98
N HIS A 84 11.70 -3.97 15.67
CA HIS A 84 11.88 -2.71 14.99
C HIS A 84 10.53 -2.11 14.59
N PRO A 85 10.42 -0.77 14.53
CA PRO A 85 9.25 -0.14 13.95
C PRO A 85 9.13 -0.53 12.46
N PRO A 86 7.90 -0.62 11.92
CA PRO A 86 7.71 -0.73 10.48
C PRO A 86 8.24 0.52 9.76
N GLN A 87 8.65 0.37 8.50
CA GLN A 87 9.09 1.48 7.66
C GLN A 87 8.21 1.58 6.42
N CYS A 88 7.60 2.74 6.22
CA CYS A 88 6.68 2.97 5.12
C CYS A 88 7.44 3.15 3.80
N LEU A 89 7.12 2.36 2.78
CA LEU A 89 7.73 2.47 1.44
C LEU A 89 7.37 3.77 0.69
N ASN A 90 6.39 4.53 1.17
CA ASN A 90 5.91 5.73 0.47
C ASN A 90 6.44 7.02 1.09
N CYS A 91 6.38 7.15 2.42
CA CYS A 91 6.81 8.37 3.13
C CYS A 91 8.03 8.15 4.05
N HIS A 92 8.54 6.92 4.12
CA HIS A 92 9.72 6.51 4.89
C HIS A 92 9.60 6.73 6.41
N GLN A 93 8.40 7.03 6.91
CA GLN A 93 8.13 7.16 8.34
C GLN A 93 7.89 5.81 9.02
N ALA A 94 7.92 5.82 10.35
CA ALA A 94 7.80 4.66 11.23
C ALA A 94 6.36 4.08 11.31
N HIS A 95 5.84 3.62 10.18
CA HIS A 95 4.57 2.90 10.08
C HIS A 95 4.54 2.00 8.84
N ALA A 96 3.65 1.01 8.81
CA ALA A 96 3.51 0.13 7.64
C ALA A 96 2.90 0.88 6.45
N ALA A 97 3.21 0.46 5.21
CA ALA A 97 2.68 1.09 4.00
C ALA A 97 1.14 1.07 3.90
N THR A 98 0.47 0.17 4.63
CA THR A 98 -0.99 0.04 4.74
C THR A 98 -1.61 0.96 5.80
N SER A 99 -0.80 1.71 6.56
CA SER A 99 -1.28 2.56 7.65
C SER A 99 -2.09 3.75 7.13
N LYS A 100 -3.24 4.01 7.76
CA LYS A 100 -4.06 5.21 7.51
C LYS A 100 -3.39 6.52 7.95
N GLN A 101 -2.32 6.41 8.73
CA GLN A 101 -1.49 7.54 9.16
C GLN A 101 -0.56 8.03 8.04
N CYS A 102 -0.39 7.24 6.97
CA CYS A 102 0.44 7.63 5.85
C CYS A 102 -0.19 8.81 5.09
N PRO A 103 0.56 9.89 4.77
CA PRO A 103 0.03 10.99 3.96
C PRO A 103 -0.57 10.52 2.63
N PHE A 104 0.02 9.50 2.01
CA PHE A 104 -0.49 8.90 0.77
C PHE A 104 -1.88 8.27 0.93
N TRP A 105 -2.23 7.78 2.12
CA TRP A 105 -3.59 7.29 2.39
C TRP A 105 -4.60 8.45 2.39
N CYS A 106 -4.23 9.61 2.96
CA CYS A 106 -5.07 10.79 2.96
C CYS A 106 -5.27 11.34 1.54
N HIS A 107 -4.22 11.34 0.73
CA HIS A 107 -4.23 11.81 -0.66
C HIS A 107 -4.55 10.72 -1.69
N ARG A 108 -5.09 9.56 -1.29
CA ARG A 108 -5.34 8.42 -2.21
C ARG A 108 -6.29 8.72 -3.38
N PHE A 109 -7.09 9.78 -3.28
CA PHE A 109 -7.99 10.25 -4.34
C PHE A 109 -7.45 11.49 -5.08
N ASP A 110 -6.30 12.02 -4.66
CA ASP A 110 -5.67 13.20 -5.23
C ASP A 110 -4.56 12.76 -6.21
N LYS A 111 -4.97 12.57 -7.47
CA LYS A 111 -4.08 12.09 -8.53
C LYS A 111 -2.90 13.02 -8.76
N ASP A 112 -3.13 14.33 -8.76
CA ASP A 112 -2.09 15.32 -9.04
C ASP A 112 -1.05 15.36 -7.91
N TRP A 113 -1.49 15.25 -6.65
CA TRP A 113 -0.58 15.08 -5.52
C TRP A 113 0.25 13.79 -5.62
N LEU A 114 -0.39 12.67 -5.93
CA LEU A 114 0.29 11.38 -6.10
C LEU A 114 1.30 11.40 -7.25
N CYS A 115 0.97 12.00 -8.38
CA CYS A 115 1.88 12.19 -9.51
C CYS A 115 3.06 13.12 -9.18
N SER A 116 2.91 14.06 -8.24
CA SER A 116 4.03 14.93 -7.83
C SER A 116 5.06 14.24 -6.94
N CYS A 117 4.72 13.08 -6.37
CA CYS A 117 5.56 12.32 -5.43
C CYS A 117 6.44 11.26 -6.12
N TYR A 118 6.26 11.01 -7.42
CA TYR A 118 7.00 10.03 -8.24
C TYR A 118 7.58 10.69 -9.48
#